data_AF-A0AAV0S1Y8-F1
#
_entry.id   AF-A0AAV0S1Y8-F1
#
_cell.length_a   1.000
_cell.length_b   1.000
_cell.length_c   1.000
_cell.angle_alpha   90.00
_cell.angle_beta   90.00
_cell.angle_gamma   90.00
#
_symmetry.space_group_name_H-M   'P 1'
#
loop_
_entity.id
_entity.type
_entity.pdbx_description
1 polymer ?
#
loop_
_entity_poly.entity_id
_entity_poly.type
_entity_poly.pdbx_seq_one_letter_code
_entity_poly.pdbx_strand_id
1 'polypeptide(L)'
;MAAIPNLRRLFPRERRCDGKGRGKDFIEATREPGVTFLMAKFDGILGLGFREISVGDAVPVWDNMMKQGLIKEPVFSFWLNRHVDEEEGGEIVFGGVDPNHFKGKHTYVPVTQKGYWQFDMGDVIIGGKPTGYCGRGCSAIADSGTSLLAGPTTVVAMINKAIGASGVVSQQCKTVVSQYGQTILDLLMAEAGPKKICSQIGLCTFDGTKSVSMGIESVVNEGDERSSGAVNDAMCSACEMAVVWMQNQVMQNQTQERILQYVDELCDRMPNPMGESGVECGSVSSMPTVSFTIGGKVFDLRPEEYILKVGEGTAAQCISGFTALDIPPPRGPLWILGDVFMGRYHTVFDYGNMQVGFAEAA
;
A
#
# COMPACT_ATOMS: atom_id res chain seq x y z
N MET A 1 9.42 -8.02 3.75
CA MET A 1 10.63 -8.11 4.61
C MET A 1 10.21 -8.68 5.97
N ALA A 2 11.08 -9.27 6.79
CA ALA A 2 10.72 -9.64 8.17
C ALA A 2 11.67 -8.97 9.17
N ALA A 3 11.13 -8.27 10.16
CA ALA A 3 11.89 -7.71 11.27
C ALA A 3 12.20 -8.81 12.29
N ILE A 4 13.48 -9.02 12.62
CA ILE A 4 13.90 -10.11 13.53
C ILE A 4 14.50 -9.52 14.81
N PRO A 5 13.92 -9.77 15.99
CA PRO A 5 14.56 -9.47 17.27
C PRO A 5 15.78 -10.38 17.51
N ASN A 6 16.84 -9.85 18.13
CA ASN A 6 18.04 -10.60 18.55
C ASN A 6 18.95 -11.12 17.42
N LEU A 7 19.09 -10.40 16.30
CA LEU A 7 20.25 -10.60 15.43
C LEU A 7 21.48 -9.99 16.13
N ARG A 8 22.36 -10.83 16.70
CA ARG A 8 23.53 -10.36 17.44
C ARG A 8 24.38 -9.42 16.57
N ARG A 9 24.46 -8.15 16.99
CA ARG A 9 25.45 -7.17 16.54
C ARG A 9 26.86 -7.73 16.68
N LEU A 10 27.60 -7.80 15.58
CA LEU A 10 29.04 -8.02 15.58
C LEU A 10 29.68 -6.91 14.75
N PHE A 11 30.20 -5.88 15.44
CA PHE A 11 31.09 -4.87 14.87
C PHE A 11 32.54 -5.36 15.08
N PRO A 12 33.45 -5.36 14.07
CA PRO A 12 33.93 -4.10 13.48
C PRO A 12 34.37 -4.12 11.98
N ARG A 13 34.31 -2.91 11.39
CA ARG A 13 34.97 -2.42 10.16
C ARG A 13 34.64 -3.16 8.87
N GLU A 14 33.75 -2.50 8.10
CA GLU A 14 33.64 -2.48 6.64
C GLU A 14 34.40 -3.62 5.95
N ARG A 15 33.86 -4.82 6.10
CA ARG A 15 34.26 -5.98 5.33
C ARG A 15 32.98 -6.62 4.85
N ARG A 16 32.92 -6.87 3.53
CA ARG A 16 32.17 -8.02 3.04
C ARG A 16 32.65 -9.19 3.90
N CYS A 17 31.82 -9.66 4.80
CA CYS A 17 32.12 -10.85 5.57
C CYS A 17 32.03 -12.03 4.61
N ASP A 18 33.11 -12.26 3.88
CA ASP A 18 33.38 -13.52 3.20
C ASP A 18 33.75 -14.53 4.30
N GLY A 19 32.77 -14.82 5.15
CA GLY A 19 32.90 -15.76 6.24
C GLY A 19 33.11 -17.14 5.65
N LYS A 20 34.37 -17.58 5.59
CA LYS A 20 34.75 -18.97 5.34
C LYS A 20 34.15 -19.85 6.45
N GLY A 21 32.89 -20.24 6.25
CA GLY A 21 32.07 -21.01 7.16
C GLY A 21 30.64 -21.07 6.65
N ARG A 22 30.38 -21.92 5.63
CA ARG A 22 29.08 -22.15 4.98
C ARG A 22 28.38 -20.83 4.54
N GLY A 23 28.93 -20.24 3.48
CA GLY A 23 28.64 -18.89 2.98
C GLY A 23 27.16 -18.51 2.90
N LYS A 24 26.85 -17.37 3.51
CA LYS A 24 25.65 -16.56 3.27
C LYS A 24 26.14 -15.13 3.03
N ASP A 25 25.82 -14.56 1.88
CA ASP A 25 26.09 -13.15 1.61
C ASP A 25 25.06 -12.31 2.37
N PHE A 26 25.52 -11.38 3.20
CA PHE A 26 24.68 -10.39 3.88
C PHE A 26 25.36 -9.03 3.89
N ILE A 27 24.57 -7.97 4.06
CA ILE A 27 25.09 -6.60 4.15
C ILE A 27 25.31 -6.27 5.63
N GLU A 28 26.54 -5.90 5.99
CA GLU A 28 26.83 -5.25 7.25
C GLU A 28 26.61 -3.74 7.06
N ALA A 29 25.60 -3.17 7.71
CA ALA A 29 25.33 -1.74 7.64
C ALA A 29 26.35 -0.96 8.48
N THR A 30 27.15 -0.11 7.83
CA THR A 30 28.16 0.73 8.51
C THR A 30 27.61 2.07 8.96
N ARG A 31 26.49 2.51 8.37
CA ARG A 31 25.77 3.72 8.71
C ARG A 31 24.31 3.61 8.27
N GLU A 32 23.38 3.77 9.21
CA GLU A 32 21.94 3.83 8.95
C GLU A 32 21.38 5.15 9.47
N PRO A 33 21.26 6.18 8.61
CA PRO A 33 20.64 7.44 9.00
C PRO A 33 19.12 7.29 9.04
N GLY A 34 18.46 7.91 10.03
CA GLY A 34 17.01 8.01 10.07
C GLY A 34 16.41 7.67 11.44
N VAL A 35 15.32 8.35 11.79
CA VAL A 35 14.62 8.15 13.08
C VAL A 35 14.05 6.74 13.20
N THR A 36 13.68 6.12 12.07
CA THR A 36 13.16 4.75 11.99
C THR A 36 14.07 3.73 12.66
N PHE A 37 15.37 3.75 12.36
CA PHE A 37 16.35 2.82 12.94
C PHE A 37 16.81 3.23 14.35
N LEU A 38 16.69 4.52 14.70
CA LEU A 38 16.96 4.99 16.07
C LEU A 38 15.89 4.51 17.07
N MET A 39 14.63 4.38 16.63
CA MET A 39 13.50 3.94 17.46
C MET A 39 13.13 2.46 17.24
N ALA A 40 13.84 1.74 16.37
CA ALA A 40 13.56 0.35 16.07
C ALA A 40 13.78 -0.55 17.29
N LYS A 41 12.86 -1.51 17.49
CA LYS A 41 13.01 -2.60 18.47
C LYS A 41 13.71 -3.85 17.88
N PHE A 42 14.17 -3.78 16.64
CA PHE A 42 14.85 -4.86 15.93
C PHE A 42 16.26 -4.42 15.51
N ASP A 43 17.16 -5.40 15.31
CA ASP A 43 18.56 -5.15 14.95
C ASP A 43 18.84 -5.23 13.45
N GLY A 44 17.94 -5.84 12.68
CA GLY A 44 18.12 -5.96 11.23
C GLY A 44 16.89 -6.52 10.52
N ILE A 45 17.03 -6.61 9.20
CA ILE A 45 15.97 -7.04 8.29
C ILE A 45 16.42 -8.31 7.58
N LEU A 46 15.57 -9.33 7.58
CA LEU A 46 15.75 -10.51 6.74
C LEU A 46 14.83 -10.42 5.52
N GLY A 47 15.45 -10.28 4.35
CA GLY A 47 14.74 -10.23 3.06
C GLY A 47 14.26 -11.61 2.63
N LEU A 48 12.94 -11.76 2.47
CA LEU A 48 12.28 -12.96 1.93
C LEU A 48 11.70 -12.72 0.52
N GLY A 49 12.11 -11.63 -0.13
CA GLY A 49 11.79 -11.34 -1.52
C GLY A 49 12.67 -12.13 -2.48
N PHE A 50 12.45 -11.92 -3.77
CA PHE A 50 13.21 -12.61 -4.80
C PHE A 50 14.56 -11.95 -5.06
N ARG A 51 15.50 -12.70 -5.66
CA ARG A 51 16.86 -12.26 -5.95
C ARG A 51 16.92 -11.05 -6.89
N GLU A 52 15.95 -10.89 -7.78
CA GLU A 52 15.90 -9.84 -8.82
C GLU A 52 15.97 -8.41 -8.24
N ILE A 53 15.55 -8.21 -6.99
CA ILE A 53 15.61 -6.92 -6.28
C ILE A 53 16.70 -6.88 -5.20
N SER A 54 17.53 -7.92 -5.12
CA SER A 54 18.63 -8.02 -4.15
C SER A 54 19.77 -7.09 -4.55
N VAL A 55 20.18 -6.23 -3.62
CA VAL A 55 21.31 -5.32 -3.85
C VAL A 55 22.59 -6.13 -4.06
N GLY A 56 23.30 -5.86 -5.15
CA GLY A 56 24.53 -6.58 -5.51
C GLY A 56 24.28 -8.03 -5.94
N ASP A 57 23.04 -8.38 -6.30
CA ASP A 57 22.65 -9.72 -6.78
C ASP A 57 22.97 -10.84 -5.76
N ALA A 58 22.95 -10.49 -4.46
CA ALA A 58 23.20 -11.43 -3.38
C ALA A 58 22.10 -12.50 -3.32
N VAL A 59 22.48 -13.75 -3.10
CA VAL A 59 21.55 -14.88 -3.02
C VAL A 59 20.75 -14.80 -1.71
N PRO A 60 19.41 -14.67 -1.75
CA PRO A 60 18.59 -14.57 -0.54
C PRO A 60 18.72 -15.80 0.37
N VAL A 61 18.38 -15.61 1.65
CA VAL A 61 18.45 -16.69 2.66
C VAL A 61 17.54 -17.87 2.27
N TRP A 62 16.35 -17.57 1.77
CA TRP A 62 15.39 -18.57 1.30
C TRP A 62 15.96 -19.45 0.19
N ASP A 63 16.56 -18.86 -0.86
CA ASP A 63 17.21 -19.60 -1.96
C ASP A 63 18.34 -20.51 -1.45
N ASN A 64 19.11 -20.05 -0.46
CA ASN A 64 20.13 -20.87 0.17
C ASN A 64 19.55 -22.05 0.97
N MET A 65 18.46 -21.84 1.72
CA MET A 65 17.81 -22.91 2.48
C MET A 65 17.24 -23.99 1.54
N MET A 66 16.62 -23.59 0.43
CA MET A 66 16.16 -24.52 -0.60
C MET A 66 17.33 -25.29 -1.24
N LYS A 67 18.39 -24.58 -1.66
CA LYS A 67 19.57 -25.20 -2.29
C LYS A 67 20.28 -26.20 -1.38
N GLN A 68 20.24 -25.97 -0.07
CA GLN A 68 20.84 -26.86 0.93
C GLN A 68 19.92 -28.03 1.34
N GLY A 69 18.70 -28.12 0.80
CA GLY A 69 17.74 -29.16 1.16
C GLY A 69 17.21 -29.06 2.59
N LEU A 70 17.23 -27.86 3.19
CA LEU A 70 16.72 -27.61 4.55
C LEU A 70 15.21 -27.39 4.59
N ILE A 71 14.58 -27.25 3.42
CA ILE A 71 13.18 -26.92 3.22
C ILE A 71 12.45 -28.17 2.70
N LYS A 72 11.41 -28.60 3.40
CA LYS A 72 10.61 -29.77 3.01
C LYS A 72 9.70 -29.46 1.82
N GLU A 73 8.94 -28.39 1.91
CA GLU A 73 8.04 -27.90 0.86
C GLU A 73 8.46 -26.47 0.49
N PRO A 74 8.48 -26.07 -0.79
CA PRO A 74 8.98 -24.76 -1.22
C PRO A 74 7.99 -23.62 -0.91
N VAL A 75 7.52 -23.56 0.33
CA VAL A 75 6.56 -22.58 0.85
C VAL A 75 7.05 -22.04 2.20
N PHE A 76 6.69 -20.81 2.52
CA PHE A 76 6.76 -20.30 3.89
C PHE A 76 5.49 -19.52 4.22
N SER A 77 5.11 -19.47 5.48
CA SER A 77 3.88 -18.81 5.90
C SER A 77 4.04 -17.95 7.13
N PHE A 78 3.15 -16.98 7.25
CA PHE A 78 3.06 -16.07 8.38
C PHE A 78 1.68 -16.16 9.03
N TRP A 79 1.72 -16.27 10.35
CA TRP A 79 0.64 -15.92 11.25
C TRP A 79 1.13 -14.77 12.12
N LEU A 80 0.43 -13.64 12.11
CA LEU A 80 0.79 -12.47 12.91
C LEU A 80 -0.32 -12.26 13.92
N ASN A 81 -0.01 -12.46 15.20
CA ASN A 81 -1.01 -12.29 16.24
C ASN A 81 -1.33 -10.81 16.42
N ARG A 82 -2.62 -10.50 16.51
CA ARG A 82 -3.13 -9.14 16.69
C ARG A 82 -3.48 -8.81 18.13
N HIS A 83 -3.50 -9.80 19.00
CA HIS A 83 -3.77 -9.64 20.42
C HIS A 83 -2.49 -9.25 21.16
N VAL A 84 -2.28 -7.93 21.30
CA VAL A 84 -1.07 -7.37 21.94
C VAL A 84 -0.90 -7.74 23.42
N ASP A 85 -1.97 -8.22 24.06
CA ASP A 85 -1.97 -8.68 25.45
C ASP A 85 -1.48 -10.13 25.61
N GLU A 86 -1.32 -10.86 24.50
CA GLU A 86 -0.83 -12.24 24.48
C GLU A 86 0.70 -12.32 24.34
N GLU A 87 1.31 -13.37 24.88
CA GLU A 87 2.77 -13.54 24.83
C GLU A 87 3.29 -13.88 23.42
N GLU A 88 2.49 -14.58 22.61
CA GLU A 88 2.85 -14.98 21.26
C GLU A 88 2.50 -13.87 20.25
N GLY A 89 3.50 -13.16 19.74
CA GLY A 89 3.28 -12.11 18.73
C GLY A 89 3.02 -12.62 17.30
N GLY A 90 3.29 -13.91 17.04
CA GLY A 90 3.13 -14.53 15.73
C GLY A 90 4.15 -15.64 15.45
N GLU A 91 4.03 -16.29 14.30
CA GLU A 91 4.88 -17.38 13.85
C GLU A 91 5.21 -17.23 12.36
N ILE A 92 6.45 -17.56 12.01
CA ILE A 92 6.86 -17.83 10.63
C ILE A 92 7.26 -19.30 10.50
N VAL A 93 6.68 -20.00 9.51
CA VAL A 93 7.01 -21.39 9.19
C VAL A 93 7.77 -21.42 7.88
N PHE A 94 9.02 -21.89 7.89
CA PHE A 94 9.77 -22.20 6.68
C PHE A 94 9.59 -23.68 6.33
N GLY A 95 9.13 -23.94 5.10
CA GLY A 95 9.01 -25.30 4.59
C GLY A 95 7.69 -26.00 4.85
N GLY A 96 6.64 -25.25 5.19
CA GLY A 96 5.32 -25.77 5.49
C GLY A 96 4.34 -24.67 5.90
N VAL A 97 3.17 -25.09 6.40
CA VAL A 97 2.08 -24.24 6.87
C VAL A 97 1.48 -24.90 8.11
N ASP A 98 1.32 -24.17 9.22
CA ASP A 98 0.67 -24.71 10.42
C ASP A 98 -0.86 -24.63 10.30
N PRO A 99 -1.59 -25.77 10.32
CA PRO A 99 -3.06 -25.79 10.23
C PRO A 99 -3.78 -25.16 11.43
N ASN A 100 -3.11 -24.93 12.56
CA ASN A 100 -3.69 -24.32 13.75
C ASN A 100 -3.84 -22.80 13.61
N HIS A 101 -3.14 -22.17 12.67
CA HIS A 101 -3.09 -20.72 12.53
C HIS A 101 -4.01 -20.14 11.46
N PHE A 102 -4.86 -20.96 10.84
CA PHE A 102 -5.87 -20.49 9.89
C PHE A 102 -7.15 -21.32 9.89
N LYS A 103 -8.23 -20.71 9.38
CA LYS A 103 -9.53 -21.34 9.19
C LYS A 103 -9.87 -21.40 7.70
N GLY A 104 -10.50 -22.51 7.32
CA GLY A 104 -10.97 -22.73 5.94
C GLY A 104 -9.83 -23.04 4.97
N LYS A 105 -9.90 -22.48 3.76
CA LYS A 105 -8.92 -22.72 2.68
C LYS A 105 -8.32 -21.41 2.22
N HIS A 106 -7.03 -21.42 1.88
CA HIS A 106 -6.37 -20.29 1.24
C HIS A 106 -6.94 -20.03 -0.14
N THR A 107 -7.10 -18.75 -0.47
CA THR A 107 -7.33 -18.28 -1.83
C THR A 107 -5.99 -17.92 -2.41
N TYR A 108 -5.54 -18.66 -3.43
CA TYR A 108 -4.25 -18.45 -4.07
C TYR A 108 -4.39 -17.57 -5.31
N VAL A 109 -3.43 -16.66 -5.47
CA VAL A 109 -3.26 -15.80 -6.65
C VAL A 109 -1.82 -15.89 -7.15
N PRO A 110 -1.58 -15.97 -8.47
CA PRO A 110 -0.25 -16.10 -9.02
C PRO A 110 0.56 -14.82 -8.83
N VAL A 111 1.87 -14.97 -8.70
CA VAL A 111 2.82 -13.85 -8.72
C VAL A 111 2.89 -13.29 -10.14
N THR A 112 2.61 -12.00 -10.30
CA THR A 112 2.51 -11.35 -11.61
C THR A 112 3.82 -10.69 -12.04
N GLN A 113 4.64 -10.26 -11.08
CA GLN A 113 5.96 -9.70 -11.35
C GLN A 113 7.01 -10.25 -10.37
N LYS A 114 7.86 -11.16 -10.88
CA LYS A 114 8.96 -11.73 -10.09
C LYS A 114 9.96 -10.64 -9.70
N GLY A 115 10.35 -10.64 -8.44
CA GLY A 115 11.06 -9.55 -7.76
C GLY A 115 10.36 -9.23 -6.44
N TYR A 116 9.05 -9.00 -6.52
CA TYR A 116 8.17 -8.81 -5.38
C TYR A 116 7.20 -9.99 -5.25
N TRP A 117 6.63 -10.19 -4.06
CA TRP A 117 5.45 -11.03 -3.87
C TRP A 117 4.19 -10.28 -4.31
N GLN A 118 4.21 -9.87 -5.59
CA GLN A 118 3.20 -9.06 -6.24
C GLN A 118 2.18 -9.94 -6.96
N PHE A 119 0.90 -9.62 -6.84
CA PHE A 119 -0.21 -10.29 -7.50
C PHE A 119 -1.25 -9.27 -7.98
N ASP A 120 -2.14 -9.70 -8.87
CA ASP A 120 -3.26 -8.87 -9.31
C ASP A 120 -4.39 -8.89 -8.27
N MET A 121 -4.98 -7.71 -8.08
CA MET A 121 -6.08 -7.45 -7.17
C MET A 121 -7.20 -6.72 -7.93
N GLY A 122 -8.44 -7.00 -7.56
CA GLY A 122 -9.61 -6.28 -8.02
C GLY A 122 -9.84 -4.99 -7.23
N ASP A 123 -11.11 -4.59 -7.14
CA ASP A 123 -11.46 -3.31 -6.53
C ASP A 123 -11.37 -3.32 -5.00
N VAL A 124 -11.17 -2.12 -4.46
CA VAL A 124 -11.34 -1.81 -3.04
C VAL A 124 -12.79 -1.39 -2.81
N ILE A 125 -13.38 -1.88 -1.73
CA ILE A 125 -14.79 -1.68 -1.38
C ILE A 125 -14.85 -0.97 -0.03
N ILE A 126 -15.61 0.12 0.08
CA ILE A 126 -15.78 0.88 1.32
C ILE A 126 -17.26 0.86 1.70
N GLY A 127 -17.60 0.22 2.82
CA GLY A 127 -18.98 0.12 3.29
C GLY A 127 -19.91 -0.57 2.27
N GLY A 128 -19.40 -1.62 1.62
CA GLY A 128 -20.13 -2.37 0.57
C GLY A 128 -20.19 -1.68 -0.80
N LYS A 129 -19.52 -0.53 -0.98
CA LYS A 129 -19.51 0.21 -2.25
C LYS A 129 -18.13 0.17 -2.91
N PRO A 130 -18.02 -0.27 -4.18
CA PRO A 130 -16.76 -0.27 -4.90
C PRO A 130 -16.23 1.16 -5.09
N THR A 131 -14.91 1.33 -5.01
CA THR A 131 -14.25 2.62 -5.26
C THR A 131 -14.18 2.95 -6.75
N GLY A 132 -14.21 1.94 -7.62
CA GLY A 132 -14.11 2.09 -9.07
C GLY A 132 -12.69 2.37 -9.56
N TYR A 133 -11.78 2.83 -8.69
CA TYR A 133 -10.39 3.14 -9.04
C TYR A 133 -9.64 1.87 -9.48
N CYS A 134 -9.78 0.78 -8.71
CA CYS A 134 -9.17 -0.52 -9.03
C CYS A 134 -10.13 -1.43 -9.82
N GLY A 135 -11.20 -0.88 -10.42
CA GLY A 135 -12.20 -1.66 -11.17
C GLY A 135 -11.66 -2.35 -12.44
N ARG A 136 -10.54 -1.88 -12.99
CA ARG A 136 -9.82 -2.54 -14.10
C ARG A 136 -8.64 -3.39 -13.63
N GLY A 137 -8.54 -3.62 -12.33
CA GLY A 137 -7.40 -4.26 -11.68
C GLY A 137 -6.38 -3.25 -11.16
N CYS A 138 -5.84 -3.56 -9.99
CA CYS A 138 -4.64 -2.97 -9.41
C CYS A 138 -3.66 -4.11 -9.12
N SER A 139 -2.39 -3.79 -8.91
CA SER A 139 -1.46 -4.75 -8.33
C SER A 139 -1.44 -4.62 -6.80
N ALA A 140 -1.04 -5.68 -6.11
CA ALA A 140 -0.81 -5.65 -4.67
C ALA A 140 0.44 -6.46 -4.32
N ILE A 141 1.16 -6.05 -3.29
CA ILE A 141 2.30 -6.77 -2.70
C ILE A 141 1.92 -7.17 -1.28
N ALA A 142 2.09 -8.45 -0.92
CA ALA A 142 2.06 -8.86 0.47
C ALA A 142 3.45 -8.59 1.09
N ASP A 143 3.52 -7.72 2.09
CA ASP A 143 4.78 -7.29 2.69
C ASP A 143 4.72 -7.27 4.22
N SER A 144 5.21 -8.35 4.84
CA SER A 144 5.39 -8.47 6.30
C SER A 144 6.41 -7.48 6.90
N GLY A 145 7.01 -6.60 6.09
CA GLY A 145 7.95 -5.59 6.52
C GLY A 145 7.32 -4.23 6.76
N THR A 146 6.05 -4.09 6.37
CA THR A 146 5.27 -2.86 6.47
C THR A 146 4.08 -3.15 7.37
N SER A 147 3.83 -2.28 8.35
CA SER A 147 2.65 -2.47 9.22
C SER A 147 1.36 -1.93 8.61
N LEU A 148 1.42 -0.75 7.99
CA LEU A 148 0.24 -0.09 7.38
C LEU A 148 -0.11 -0.67 6.00
N LEU A 149 -1.34 -0.41 5.58
CA LEU A 149 -1.80 -0.58 4.20
C LEU A 149 -1.41 0.66 3.40
N ALA A 150 -0.55 0.53 2.40
CA ALA A 150 -0.22 1.64 1.50
C ALA A 150 -0.97 1.50 0.18
N GLY A 151 -1.58 2.58 -0.31
CA GLY A 151 -2.31 2.54 -1.58
C GLY A 151 -2.49 3.91 -2.22
N PRO A 152 -3.11 3.96 -3.41
CA PRO A 152 -3.27 5.19 -4.17
C PRO A 152 -3.96 6.29 -3.37
N THR A 153 -3.43 7.51 -3.42
CA THR A 153 -3.96 8.68 -2.69
C THR A 153 -5.44 8.88 -2.95
N THR A 154 -5.88 8.65 -4.20
CA THR A 154 -7.29 8.74 -4.61
C THR A 154 -8.21 7.85 -3.76
N VAL A 155 -7.78 6.63 -3.44
CA VAL A 155 -8.58 5.67 -2.65
C VAL A 155 -8.42 5.93 -1.17
N VAL A 156 -7.21 6.22 -0.69
CA VAL A 156 -6.97 6.52 0.73
C VAL A 156 -7.73 7.77 1.17
N ALA A 157 -7.87 8.79 0.32
CA ALA A 157 -8.72 9.94 0.60
C ALA A 157 -10.20 9.55 0.80
N MET A 158 -10.73 8.63 -0.03
CA MET A 158 -12.10 8.11 0.13
C MET A 158 -12.27 7.36 1.46
N ILE A 159 -11.27 6.57 1.85
CA ILE A 159 -11.24 5.86 3.14
C ILE A 159 -11.19 6.87 4.29
N ASN A 160 -10.24 7.80 4.29
CA ASN A 160 -10.08 8.83 5.32
C ASN A 160 -11.38 9.62 5.53
N LYS A 161 -12.06 9.97 4.45
CA LYS A 161 -13.38 10.58 4.54
C LYS A 161 -14.38 9.66 5.26
N ALA A 162 -14.50 8.41 4.81
CA ALA A 162 -15.49 7.48 5.31
C ALA A 162 -15.30 7.10 6.79
N ILE A 163 -14.05 7.10 7.27
CA ILE A 163 -13.71 6.79 8.67
C ILE A 163 -13.55 8.02 9.56
N GLY A 164 -13.74 9.23 9.02
CA GLY A 164 -13.58 10.47 9.78
C GLY A 164 -12.14 10.80 10.17
N ALA A 165 -11.15 10.34 9.40
CA ALA A 165 -9.76 10.62 9.67
C ALA A 165 -9.37 12.07 9.40
N SER A 166 -8.40 12.56 10.16
CA SER A 166 -7.75 13.83 9.90
C SER A 166 -6.95 13.79 8.61
N GLY A 167 -6.96 14.91 7.90
CA GLY A 167 -6.23 15.10 6.66
C GLY A 167 -5.80 16.55 6.50
N VAL A 168 -5.22 16.84 5.34
CA VAL A 168 -4.70 18.15 4.97
C VAL A 168 -5.59 18.73 3.86
N VAL A 169 -5.86 20.03 3.94
CA VAL A 169 -6.61 20.73 2.89
C VAL A 169 -5.73 20.92 1.66
N SER A 170 -6.17 20.40 0.51
CA SER A 170 -5.52 20.65 -0.79
C SER A 170 -6.18 21.83 -1.50
N GLN A 171 -5.47 22.96 -1.56
CA GLN A 171 -5.94 24.14 -2.30
C GLN A 171 -6.05 23.86 -3.81
N GLN A 172 -5.18 23.00 -4.32
CA GLN A 172 -5.22 22.55 -5.70
C GLN A 172 -6.53 21.81 -6.00
N CYS A 173 -6.86 20.84 -5.16
CA CYS A 173 -8.12 20.11 -5.25
C CYS A 173 -9.33 21.04 -5.14
N LYS A 174 -9.36 21.94 -4.15
CA LYS A 174 -10.44 22.93 -3.99
C LYS A 174 -10.60 23.84 -5.21
N THR A 175 -9.48 24.23 -5.84
CA THR A 175 -9.51 25.06 -7.06
C THR A 175 -10.10 24.29 -8.23
N VAL A 176 -9.70 23.02 -8.41
CA VAL A 176 -10.26 22.16 -9.46
C VAL A 176 -11.76 21.97 -9.27
N VAL A 177 -12.20 21.66 -8.05
CA VAL A 177 -13.62 21.44 -7.76
C VAL A 177 -14.45 22.71 -7.99
N SER A 178 -13.98 23.86 -7.48
CA SER A 178 -14.72 25.12 -7.59
C SER A 178 -14.77 25.70 -9.00
N GLN A 179 -13.69 25.56 -9.80
CA GLN A 179 -13.62 26.14 -11.15
C GLN A 179 -14.07 25.18 -12.24
N TYR A 180 -13.77 23.89 -12.12
CA TYR A 180 -13.96 22.91 -13.19
C TYR A 180 -14.95 21.80 -12.83
N GLY A 181 -15.41 21.73 -11.57
CA GLY A 181 -16.21 20.61 -11.09
C GLY A 181 -17.50 20.37 -11.88
N GLN A 182 -18.23 21.43 -12.22
CA GLN A 182 -19.45 21.32 -13.05
C GLN A 182 -19.12 20.80 -14.46
N THR A 183 -18.09 21.36 -15.09
CA THR A 183 -17.63 20.95 -16.42
C THR A 183 -17.20 19.48 -16.45
N ILE A 184 -16.44 19.03 -15.44
CA ILE A 184 -16.03 17.63 -15.30
C ILE A 184 -17.27 16.72 -15.21
N LEU A 185 -18.26 17.12 -14.41
CA LEU A 185 -19.46 16.35 -14.20
C LEU A 185 -20.35 16.28 -15.44
N ASP A 186 -20.48 17.38 -16.18
CA ASP A 186 -21.21 17.43 -17.45
C ASP A 186 -20.54 16.53 -18.50
N LEU A 187 -19.20 16.54 -18.57
CA LEU A 187 -18.43 15.65 -19.45
C LEU A 187 -18.60 14.17 -19.07
N LEU A 188 -18.59 13.85 -17.77
CA LEU A 188 -18.84 12.49 -17.29
C LEU A 188 -20.25 11.99 -17.67
N MET A 189 -21.26 12.86 -17.59
CA MET A 189 -22.63 12.52 -17.99
C MET A 189 -22.82 12.43 -19.50
N ALA A 190 -22.00 13.13 -20.27
CA ALA A 190 -21.93 12.98 -21.74
C ALA A 190 -21.14 11.74 -22.18
N GLU A 191 -20.88 10.79 -21.27
CA GLU A 191 -20.09 9.56 -21.50
C GLU A 191 -18.68 9.82 -22.04
N ALA A 192 -18.08 10.97 -21.71
CA ALA A 192 -16.68 11.23 -22.04
C ALA A 192 -15.80 10.21 -21.30
N GLY A 193 -14.79 9.69 -22.02
CA GLY A 193 -13.82 8.77 -21.42
C GLY A 193 -13.08 9.46 -20.25
N PRO A 194 -13.19 8.98 -19.00
CA PRO A 194 -12.72 9.69 -17.80
C PRO A 194 -11.26 10.16 -17.89
N LYS A 195 -10.38 9.32 -18.45
CA LYS A 195 -8.95 9.63 -18.65
C LYS A 195 -8.67 10.84 -19.55
N LYS A 196 -9.62 11.22 -20.40
CA LYS A 196 -9.47 12.33 -21.35
C LYS A 196 -10.04 13.65 -20.82
N ILE A 197 -10.79 13.63 -19.73
CA ILE A 197 -11.51 14.82 -19.25
C ILE A 197 -10.51 15.92 -18.87
N CYS A 198 -9.48 15.58 -18.08
CA CYS A 198 -8.52 16.56 -17.59
C CYS A 198 -7.66 17.18 -18.70
N SER A 199 -7.40 16.46 -19.79
CA SER A 199 -6.74 17.03 -20.98
C SER A 199 -7.70 17.85 -21.84
N GLN A 200 -8.98 17.46 -21.95
CA GLN A 200 -9.99 18.25 -22.67
C GLN A 200 -10.23 19.63 -22.03
N ILE A 201 -10.21 19.70 -20.70
CA ILE A 201 -10.34 20.98 -19.97
C ILE A 201 -9.02 21.75 -19.86
N GLY A 202 -7.91 21.20 -20.40
CA GLY A 202 -6.61 21.86 -20.46
C GLY A 202 -5.78 21.83 -19.16
N LEU A 203 -6.18 21.03 -18.16
CA LEU A 203 -5.42 20.88 -16.91
C LEU A 203 -4.28 19.87 -17.04
N CYS A 204 -4.38 18.91 -17.96
CA CYS A 204 -3.33 17.94 -18.24
C CYS A 204 -2.81 18.07 -19.68
N THR A 205 -1.50 17.92 -19.86
CA THR A 205 -0.84 17.97 -21.18
C THR A 205 -1.05 16.71 -22.00
N PHE A 206 -1.34 15.58 -21.37
CA PHE A 206 -1.48 14.27 -22.02
C PHE A 206 -2.83 13.62 -21.71
N ASP A 207 -3.29 12.73 -22.61
CA ASP A 207 -4.58 12.04 -22.57
C ASP A 207 -4.51 10.64 -21.92
N GLY A 208 -3.42 10.37 -21.20
CA GLY A 208 -3.17 9.09 -20.53
C GLY A 208 -2.79 7.92 -21.45
N THR A 209 -2.49 8.16 -22.74
CA THR A 209 -2.13 7.10 -23.72
C THR A 209 -0.63 6.90 -23.93
N LYS A 210 0.23 7.77 -23.38
CA LYS A 210 1.70 7.64 -23.45
C LYS A 210 2.31 7.81 -22.06
N SER A 211 3.04 6.78 -21.64
CA SER A 211 3.81 6.73 -20.40
C SER A 211 4.92 7.78 -20.40
N VAL A 212 4.88 8.75 -19.49
CA VAL A 212 6.07 9.55 -19.19
C VAL A 212 6.75 8.90 -17.99
N SER A 213 7.94 8.35 -18.26
CA SER A 213 8.92 7.97 -17.25
C SER A 213 9.28 9.22 -16.45
N MET A 214 8.80 9.34 -15.21
CA MET A 214 9.43 10.24 -14.24
C MET A 214 10.80 9.64 -13.89
N GLY A 215 11.82 10.03 -14.66
CA GLY A 215 13.19 9.60 -14.47
C GLY A 215 13.95 9.52 -15.78
N ILE A 216 14.35 10.69 -16.30
CA ILE A 216 15.73 11.11 -16.57
C ILE A 216 15.61 12.62 -16.79
N GLU A 217 15.95 13.40 -15.77
CA GLU A 217 16.37 14.77 -16.02
C GLU A 217 17.83 14.66 -16.49
N SER A 218 18.06 14.84 -17.79
CA SER A 218 19.40 15.07 -18.30
C SER A 218 19.89 16.38 -17.70
N VAL A 219 20.96 16.31 -16.91
CA VAL A 219 21.71 17.45 -16.39
C VAL A 219 22.28 18.29 -17.53
N VAL A 220 21.48 19.17 -18.13
CA VAL A 220 21.94 20.39 -18.79
C VAL A 220 20.80 21.38 -18.97
N ASN A 221 20.89 22.46 -18.18
CA ASN A 221 20.42 23.84 -18.36
C ASN A 221 19.52 24.32 -17.22
N GLU A 222 20.17 25.00 -16.28
CA GLU A 222 19.56 25.92 -15.32
C GLU A 222 18.98 27.13 -16.05
N GLY A 223 17.73 27.49 -15.74
CA GLY A 223 17.11 28.74 -16.17
C GLY A 223 15.58 28.73 -16.13
N ASP A 224 15.01 29.20 -15.01
CA ASP A 224 13.74 29.93 -14.88
C ASP A 224 12.38 29.41 -15.44
N GLU A 225 12.26 28.17 -15.94
CA GLU A 225 10.95 27.58 -16.36
C GLU A 225 10.39 26.48 -15.41
N ARG A 226 10.98 26.24 -14.24
CA ARG A 226 10.62 25.10 -13.37
C ARG A 226 9.36 25.27 -12.50
N SER A 227 8.88 26.49 -12.26
CA SER A 227 7.79 26.72 -11.29
C SER A 227 6.38 26.49 -11.87
N SER A 228 6.16 26.84 -13.14
CA SER A 228 4.87 26.69 -13.82
C SER A 228 4.55 25.23 -14.14
N GLY A 229 5.57 24.42 -14.48
CA GLY A 229 5.43 22.99 -14.75
C GLY A 229 4.94 22.19 -13.54
N ALA A 230 5.51 22.43 -12.36
CA ALA A 230 5.13 21.72 -11.13
C ALA A 230 3.70 22.08 -10.64
N VAL A 231 3.28 23.33 -10.82
CA VAL A 231 1.91 23.76 -10.47
C VAL A 231 0.89 23.13 -11.41
N ASN A 232 1.20 23.07 -12.71
CA ASN A 232 0.33 22.42 -13.70
C ASN A 232 0.21 20.91 -13.46
N ASP A 233 1.29 20.25 -13.04
CA ASP A 233 1.30 18.82 -12.71
C ASP A 233 0.44 18.51 -11.45
N ALA A 234 0.50 19.39 -10.44
CA ALA A 234 -0.34 19.29 -9.25
C ALA A 234 -1.83 19.54 -9.56
N MET A 235 -2.15 20.49 -10.45
CA MET A 235 -3.51 20.72 -10.96
C MET A 235 -4.03 19.52 -11.75
N CYS A 236 -3.19 18.93 -12.62
CA CYS A 236 -3.51 17.74 -13.38
C CYS A 236 -3.84 16.56 -12.47
N SER A 237 -2.98 16.26 -11.50
CA SER A 237 -3.18 15.19 -10.52
C SER A 237 -4.48 15.39 -9.72
N ALA A 238 -4.74 16.63 -9.27
CA ALA A 238 -5.98 16.97 -8.57
C ALA A 238 -7.23 16.78 -9.45
N CYS A 239 -7.14 17.10 -10.74
CA CYS A 239 -8.20 16.81 -11.70
C CYS A 239 -8.45 15.32 -11.88
N GLU A 240 -7.40 14.52 -12.09
CA GLU A 240 -7.56 13.09 -12.30
C GLU A 240 -8.23 12.42 -11.08
N MET A 241 -7.85 12.83 -9.87
CA MET A 241 -8.52 12.38 -8.64
C MET A 241 -9.99 12.81 -8.60
N ALA A 242 -10.29 14.09 -8.89
CA ALA A 242 -11.65 14.60 -8.91
C ALA A 242 -12.54 13.86 -9.91
N VAL A 243 -12.03 13.58 -11.12
CA VAL A 243 -12.74 12.78 -12.13
C VAL A 243 -13.10 11.40 -11.59
N VAL A 244 -12.17 10.70 -10.94
CA VAL A 244 -12.45 9.37 -10.37
C VAL A 244 -13.50 9.46 -9.27
N TRP A 245 -13.39 10.42 -8.35
CA TRP A 245 -14.35 10.58 -7.27
C TRP A 245 -15.75 10.95 -7.78
N MET A 246 -15.83 11.86 -8.75
CA MET A 246 -17.10 12.21 -9.40
C MET A 246 -17.69 11.01 -10.13
N GLN A 247 -16.89 10.28 -10.91
CA GLN A 247 -17.35 9.08 -11.61
C GLN A 247 -17.86 8.02 -10.63
N ASN A 248 -17.18 7.82 -9.50
CA ASN A 248 -17.62 6.93 -8.44
C ASN A 248 -19.01 7.30 -7.91
N GLN A 249 -19.26 8.59 -7.67
CA GLN A 249 -20.55 9.05 -7.17
C GLN A 249 -21.65 9.05 -8.24
N VAL A 250 -21.30 9.30 -9.51
CA VAL A 250 -22.21 9.14 -10.67
C VAL A 250 -22.68 7.69 -10.79
N MET A 251 -21.76 6.71 -10.68
CA MET A 251 -22.11 5.28 -10.69
C MET A 251 -23.01 4.88 -9.51
N GLN A 252 -23.03 5.67 -8.43
CA GLN A 252 -23.92 5.49 -7.28
C GLN A 252 -25.22 6.30 -7.37
N ASN A 253 -25.56 6.82 -8.56
CA ASN A 253 -26.77 7.59 -8.84
C ASN A 253 -26.98 8.78 -7.87
N GLN A 254 -25.91 9.47 -7.48
CA GLN A 254 -25.99 10.68 -6.65
C GLN A 254 -26.36 11.93 -7.48
N THR A 255 -26.92 12.95 -6.83
CA THR A 255 -27.26 14.23 -7.48
C THR A 255 -26.00 15.07 -7.71
N GLN A 256 -26.02 15.96 -8.71
CA GLN A 256 -24.85 16.81 -9.04
C GLN A 256 -24.33 17.61 -7.84
N GLU A 257 -25.23 18.25 -7.10
CA GLU A 257 -24.89 19.03 -5.91
C GLU A 257 -24.19 18.18 -4.85
N ARG A 258 -24.71 16.97 -4.60
CA ARG A 258 -24.12 16.04 -3.63
C ARG A 258 -22.78 15.51 -4.10
N ILE A 259 -22.60 15.30 -5.40
CA ILE A 259 -21.31 14.89 -5.98
C ILE A 259 -20.27 15.99 -5.75
N LEU A 260 -20.58 17.24 -6.10
CA LEU A 260 -19.66 18.37 -5.93
C LEU A 260 -19.31 18.58 -4.45
N GLN A 261 -20.30 18.53 -3.55
CA GLN A 261 -20.07 18.59 -2.11
C GLN A 261 -19.19 17.42 -1.63
N TYR A 262 -19.47 16.20 -2.09
CA TYR A 262 -18.72 15.02 -1.68
C TYR A 262 -17.23 15.13 -2.03
N VAL A 263 -16.94 15.61 -3.24
CA VAL A 263 -15.58 15.82 -3.76
C VAL A 263 -14.90 17.00 -3.06
N ASP A 264 -15.63 18.07 -2.77
CA ASP A 264 -15.12 19.19 -1.98
C ASP A 264 -14.68 18.75 -0.58
N GLU A 265 -15.48 17.93 0.10
CA GLU A 265 -15.14 17.35 1.42
C GLU A 265 -13.91 16.43 1.35
N LEU A 266 -13.67 15.75 0.22
CA LEU A 266 -12.44 14.96 0.02
C LEU A 266 -11.20 15.84 -0.06
N CYS A 267 -11.30 17.02 -0.69
CA CYS A 267 -10.21 17.98 -0.75
C CYS A 267 -9.78 18.49 0.64
N ASP A 268 -10.65 18.41 1.66
CA ASP A 268 -10.32 18.77 3.05
C ASP A 268 -9.63 17.65 3.83
N ARG A 269 -9.69 16.41 3.33
CA ARG A 269 -9.23 15.21 4.02
C ARG A 269 -8.15 14.47 3.24
N MET A 270 -7.34 15.19 2.48
CA MET A 270 -6.24 14.58 1.75
C MET A 270 -5.27 13.91 2.74
N PRO A 271 -4.75 12.72 2.42
CA PRO A 271 -3.78 12.04 3.27
C PRO A 271 -2.57 12.95 3.56
N ASN A 272 -2.11 12.97 4.82
CA ASN A 272 -0.97 13.77 5.20
C ASN A 272 0.33 13.11 4.68
N PRO A 273 1.13 13.76 3.82
CA PRO A 273 2.36 13.16 3.29
C PRO A 273 3.45 12.96 4.34
N MET A 274 3.33 13.61 5.51
CA MET A 274 4.35 13.62 6.57
C MET A 274 3.91 12.91 7.86
N GLY A 275 2.72 12.32 7.91
CA GLY A 275 2.21 11.77 9.15
C GLY A 275 1.00 10.86 8.99
N GLU A 276 0.68 10.18 10.09
CA GLU A 276 -0.45 9.28 10.19
C GLU A 276 -1.77 10.06 10.24
N SER A 277 -2.83 9.48 9.70
CA SER A 277 -4.17 10.06 9.75
C SER A 277 -4.88 9.62 11.03
N GLY A 278 -4.97 10.53 12.01
CA GLY A 278 -5.65 10.29 13.28
C GLY A 278 -7.17 10.19 13.13
N VAL A 279 -7.83 9.36 13.93
CA VAL A 279 -9.29 9.20 13.98
C VAL A 279 -9.79 9.30 15.41
N GLU A 280 -11.09 9.56 15.59
CA GLU A 280 -11.70 9.55 16.91
C GLU A 280 -11.93 8.10 17.39
N CYS A 281 -11.24 7.70 18.46
CA CYS A 281 -11.32 6.34 19.01
C CYS A 281 -12.74 5.88 19.37
N GLY A 282 -13.61 6.80 19.82
CA GLY A 282 -14.99 6.49 20.18
C GLY A 282 -15.89 6.16 18.98
N SER A 283 -15.45 6.52 17.77
CA SER A 283 -16.21 6.32 16.53
C SER A 283 -15.87 5.02 15.80
N VAL A 284 -14.88 4.24 16.26
CA VAL A 284 -14.38 3.04 15.54
C VAL A 284 -15.51 2.07 15.17
N SER A 285 -16.42 1.79 16.10
CA SER A 285 -17.51 0.83 15.88
C SER A 285 -18.56 1.29 14.85
N SER A 286 -18.58 2.58 14.47
CA SER A 286 -19.49 3.10 13.44
C SER A 286 -18.84 3.25 12.06
N MET A 287 -17.53 3.02 11.96
CA MET A 287 -16.81 3.12 10.70
C MET A 287 -17.18 1.95 9.77
N PRO A 288 -17.07 2.12 8.44
CA PRO A 288 -17.40 1.07 7.49
C PRO A 288 -16.31 0.00 7.40
N THR A 289 -16.71 -1.25 7.15
CA THR A 289 -15.78 -2.28 6.66
C THR A 289 -15.12 -1.82 5.35
N VAL A 290 -13.81 -2.02 5.25
CA VAL A 290 -13.04 -1.84 4.01
C VAL A 290 -12.63 -3.22 3.52
N SER A 291 -12.87 -3.51 2.24
CA SER A 291 -12.62 -4.83 1.68
C SER A 291 -11.78 -4.79 0.42
N PHE A 292 -10.99 -5.83 0.20
CA PHE A 292 -10.16 -6.03 -0.99
C PHE A 292 -10.65 -7.23 -1.78
N THR A 293 -10.75 -7.09 -3.11
CA THR A 293 -11.10 -8.23 -3.97
C THR A 293 -9.82 -8.92 -4.46
N ILE A 294 -9.56 -10.15 -4.03
CA ILE A 294 -8.35 -10.91 -4.39
C ILE A 294 -8.77 -12.30 -4.88
N GLY A 295 -8.33 -12.69 -6.08
CA GLY A 295 -8.66 -14.01 -6.65
C GLY A 295 -10.17 -14.27 -6.81
N GLY A 296 -10.97 -13.22 -7.03
CA GLY A 296 -12.43 -13.30 -7.12
C GLY A 296 -13.16 -13.44 -5.77
N LYS A 297 -12.44 -13.37 -4.64
CA LYS A 297 -13.01 -13.37 -3.29
C LYS A 297 -12.85 -12.01 -2.62
N VAL A 298 -13.80 -11.65 -1.76
CA VAL A 298 -13.74 -10.42 -0.95
C VAL A 298 -13.08 -10.73 0.40
N PHE A 299 -12.11 -9.90 0.77
CA PHE A 299 -11.36 -9.94 2.02
C PHE A 299 -11.69 -8.69 2.83
N ASP A 300 -12.55 -8.85 3.84
CA ASP A 300 -13.03 -7.77 4.69
C ASP A 300 -12.02 -7.41 5.79
N LEU A 301 -11.88 -6.12 6.07
CA LEU A 301 -11.26 -5.58 7.27
C LEU A 301 -12.29 -4.75 8.03
N ARG A 302 -12.59 -5.17 9.26
CA ARG A 302 -13.45 -4.44 10.18
C ARG A 302 -12.72 -3.23 10.76
N PRO A 303 -13.45 -2.22 11.27
CA PRO A 303 -12.84 -1.05 11.87
C PRO A 303 -11.78 -1.34 12.94
N GLU A 304 -12.02 -2.34 13.78
CA GLU A 304 -11.09 -2.74 14.83
C GLU A 304 -9.81 -3.37 14.28
N GLU A 305 -9.83 -3.84 13.03
CA GLU A 305 -8.72 -4.48 12.35
C GLU A 305 -7.88 -3.47 11.55
N TYR A 306 -8.44 -2.37 11.05
CA TYR A 306 -7.65 -1.38 10.32
C TYR A 306 -7.39 -0.09 11.11
N ILE A 307 -7.98 0.12 12.29
CA ILE A 307 -7.62 1.23 13.18
C ILE A 307 -6.61 0.75 14.21
N LEU A 308 -5.46 1.42 14.30
CA LEU A 308 -4.43 1.13 15.28
C LEU A 308 -4.58 2.06 16.48
N LYS A 309 -4.47 1.50 17.68
CA LYS A 309 -4.44 2.26 18.94
C LYS A 309 -3.01 2.39 19.42
N VAL A 310 -2.51 3.62 19.52
CA VAL A 310 -1.16 3.95 19.97
C VAL A 310 -1.25 4.62 21.34
N GLY A 311 -0.53 4.07 22.32
CA GLY A 311 -0.58 4.51 23.72
C GLY A 311 -1.62 3.76 24.55
N GLU A 312 -1.66 4.07 25.85
CA GLU A 312 -2.49 3.36 26.83
C GLU A 312 -3.48 4.30 27.54
N GLY A 313 -4.60 3.72 27.99
CA GLY A 313 -5.60 4.42 28.79
C GLY A 313 -6.30 5.56 28.04
N THR A 314 -6.63 6.64 28.76
CA THR A 314 -7.38 7.79 28.23
C THR A 314 -6.59 8.68 27.27
N ALA A 315 -5.27 8.48 27.16
CA ALA A 315 -4.39 9.19 26.25
C ALA A 315 -4.13 8.42 24.94
N ALA A 316 -4.75 7.25 24.77
CA ALA A 316 -4.60 6.45 23.55
C ALA A 316 -5.08 7.24 22.33
N GLN A 317 -4.25 7.26 21.30
CA GLN A 317 -4.55 7.86 20.01
C GLN A 317 -4.93 6.76 19.03
N CYS A 318 -5.95 6.99 18.21
CA CYS A 318 -6.32 6.08 17.15
C CYS A 318 -5.83 6.63 15.82
N ILE A 319 -5.16 5.79 15.05
CA ILE A 319 -4.63 6.13 13.73
C ILE A 319 -5.21 5.18 12.69
N SER A 320 -5.45 5.72 11.50
CA SER A 320 -5.81 4.94 10.33
C SER A 320 -4.66 4.01 9.95
N GLY A 321 -4.96 2.74 9.74
CA GLY A 321 -4.04 1.75 9.20
C GLY A 321 -3.72 1.96 7.72
N PHE A 322 -4.25 3.02 7.08
CA PHE A 322 -4.06 3.33 5.67
C PHE A 322 -3.13 4.54 5.50
N THR A 323 -2.19 4.41 4.57
CA THR A 323 -1.29 5.48 4.15
C THR A 323 -1.30 5.65 2.64
N ALA A 324 -1.08 6.88 2.18
CA ALA A 324 -1.06 7.19 0.76
C ALA A 324 0.33 6.93 0.17
N LEU A 325 0.35 6.21 -0.95
CA LEU A 325 1.55 5.95 -1.74
C LEU A 325 1.16 5.79 -3.20
N ASP A 326 1.49 6.78 -4.02
CA ASP A 326 1.26 6.72 -5.46
C ASP A 326 2.48 6.15 -6.18
N ILE A 327 2.34 4.94 -6.72
CA ILE A 327 3.36 4.30 -7.55
C ILE A 327 2.95 4.45 -9.01
N PRO A 328 3.74 5.15 -9.85
CA PRO A 328 3.37 5.37 -11.24
C PRO A 328 3.49 4.09 -12.09
N PRO A 329 2.79 4.02 -13.24
CA PRO A 329 3.03 3.00 -14.25
C PRO A 329 4.51 2.95 -14.68
N PRO A 330 5.05 1.78 -15.08
CA PRO A 330 4.35 0.52 -15.32
C PRO A 330 4.17 -0.37 -14.08
N ARG A 331 4.64 0.05 -12.89
CA ARG A 331 4.57 -0.78 -11.67
C ARG A 331 3.26 -0.65 -10.92
N GLY A 332 2.60 0.51 -11.00
CA GLY A 332 1.31 0.76 -10.36
C GLY A 332 0.17 1.01 -11.36
N PRO A 333 -1.06 1.23 -10.85
CA PRO A 333 -1.38 1.45 -9.43
C PRO A 333 -1.20 0.18 -8.57
N LEU A 334 -0.61 0.35 -7.39
CA LEU A 334 -0.18 -0.75 -6.53
C LEU A 334 -0.56 -0.52 -5.07
N TRP A 335 -0.95 -1.59 -4.38
CA TRP A 335 -1.17 -1.64 -2.95
C TRP A 335 -0.05 -2.42 -2.23
N ILE A 336 0.30 -2.00 -1.03
CA ILE A 336 1.13 -2.78 -0.11
C ILE A 336 0.23 -3.25 1.02
N LEU A 337 0.03 -4.57 1.10
CA LEU A 337 -0.76 -5.24 2.13
C LEU A 337 0.19 -5.71 3.24
N GLY A 338 0.30 -4.88 4.28
CA GLY A 338 1.16 -5.10 5.42
C GLY A 338 0.53 -5.89 6.57
N ASP A 339 1.07 -5.74 7.77
CA ASP A 339 0.66 -6.43 9.00
C ASP A 339 -0.83 -6.26 9.31
N VAL A 340 -1.43 -5.10 9.02
CA VAL A 340 -2.88 -4.87 9.17
C VAL A 340 -3.70 -5.92 8.41
N PHE A 341 -3.30 -6.25 7.18
CA PHE A 341 -3.98 -7.27 6.38
C PHE A 341 -3.51 -8.68 6.75
N MET A 342 -2.19 -8.89 6.83
CA MET A 342 -1.58 -10.20 7.09
C MET A 342 -1.85 -10.74 8.49
N GLY A 343 -2.14 -9.88 9.47
CA GLY A 343 -2.57 -10.30 10.80
C GLY A 343 -4.03 -10.76 10.84
N ARG A 344 -4.88 -10.25 9.94
CA ARG A 344 -6.26 -10.75 9.80
C ARG A 344 -6.31 -12.01 8.93
N TYR A 345 -5.39 -12.09 7.96
CA TYR A 345 -5.34 -13.15 6.97
C TYR A 345 -3.98 -13.84 6.98
N HIS A 346 -3.96 -15.07 7.51
CA HIS A 346 -2.81 -15.95 7.41
C HIS A 346 -2.34 -16.02 5.95
N THR A 347 -1.05 -15.78 5.75
CA THR A 347 -0.47 -15.61 4.42
C THR A 347 0.56 -16.70 4.13
N VAL A 348 0.40 -17.39 3.00
CA VAL A 348 1.34 -18.38 2.47
C VAL A 348 2.03 -17.80 1.25
N PHE A 349 3.36 -17.84 1.25
CA PHE A 349 4.20 -17.52 0.11
C PHE A 349 4.70 -18.83 -0.51
N ASP A 350 4.09 -19.24 -1.61
CA ASP A 350 4.38 -20.49 -2.29
C ASP A 350 5.38 -20.22 -3.43
N TYR A 351 6.66 -20.40 -3.12
CA TYR A 351 7.75 -20.19 -4.06
C TYR A 351 7.77 -21.27 -5.15
N GLY A 352 7.37 -22.50 -4.82
CA GLY A 352 7.35 -23.61 -5.78
C GLY A 352 6.38 -23.37 -6.93
N ASN A 353 5.19 -22.86 -6.62
CA ASN A 353 4.15 -22.57 -7.63
C ASN A 353 4.07 -21.09 -8.01
N MET A 354 4.93 -20.24 -7.46
CA MET A 354 4.95 -18.79 -7.70
C MET A 354 3.59 -18.14 -7.46
N GLN A 355 3.04 -18.31 -6.26
CA GLN A 355 1.73 -17.78 -5.86
C GLN A 355 1.71 -17.34 -4.39
N VAL A 356 0.74 -16.51 -4.02
CA VAL A 356 0.48 -16.10 -2.63
C VAL A 356 -0.93 -16.53 -2.25
N GLY A 357 -1.09 -17.08 -1.04
CA GLY A 357 -2.34 -17.62 -0.54
C GLY A 357 -2.81 -16.95 0.74
N PHE A 358 -4.10 -16.60 0.81
CA PHE A 358 -4.70 -15.95 1.99
C PHE A 358 -5.86 -16.74 2.56
N ALA A 359 -5.84 -17.02 3.87
CA ALA A 359 -6.92 -17.62 4.63
C ALA A 359 -7.23 -16.77 5.87
N GLU A 360 -8.41 -16.92 6.46
CA GLU A 360 -8.73 -16.28 7.73
C GLU A 360 -7.77 -16.80 8.81
N ALA A 361 -7.11 -15.91 9.56
CA ALA A 361 -6.29 -16.30 10.70
C ALA A 361 -7.15 -16.92 11.81
N ALA A 362 -6.58 -17.88 12.56
CA ALA A 362 -7.29 -18.61 13.60
C ALA A 362 -7.56 -17.78 14.86
#